data_AF-A0A1S0TVS6-F1
#
_entry.id   AF-A0A1S0TVS6-F1
#
_cell.length_a   1.000
_cell.length_b   1.000
_cell.length_c   1.000
_cell.angle_alpha   90.00
_cell.angle_beta   90.00
_cell.angle_gamma   90.00
#
_symmetry.space_group_name_H-M   'P 1'
#
loop_
_entity.id
_entity.type
_entity.pdbx_description
1 polymer ?
#
loop_
_entity_poly.entity_id
_entity_poly.type
_entity_poly.pdbx_seq_one_letter_code
_entity_poly.pdbx_strand_id
1 'polypeptide(L)'
;MDLAPPNQPSSCSQHAHYCNNSLYYELMTKQCPKTCGRCSENATSSVCQDKALPNAPSQCPDLVHLCNNPLYRDLMTQQCPKTCCRC
;
A
#
# COMPACT_ATOMS: atom_id res chain seq x y z
N MET A 1 -0.98 1.54 -2.19
CA MET A 1 0.43 1.96 -2.37
C MET A 1 0.41 3.43 -2.67
N ASP A 2 1.36 4.19 -2.18
CA ASP A 2 1.45 5.63 -2.48
C ASP A 2 1.79 5.82 -3.96
N LEU A 3 0.80 6.24 -4.76
CA LEU A 3 0.97 6.59 -6.16
C LEU A 3 1.81 7.86 -6.27
N ALA A 4 3.01 7.70 -6.79
CA ALA A 4 3.85 8.81 -7.23
C ALA A 4 3.97 8.79 -8.75
N PRO A 5 4.11 9.96 -9.40
CA PRO A 5 4.45 10.01 -10.81
C PRO A 5 5.78 9.28 -11.06
N PRO A 6 5.94 8.64 -12.24
CA PRO A 6 7.19 8.00 -12.61
C PRO A 6 8.29 9.07 -12.59
N ASN A 7 9.34 8.86 -11.78
CA ASN A 7 10.49 9.75 -11.54
C ASN A 7 10.41 10.70 -10.32
N GLN A 8 9.47 10.54 -9.39
CA GLN A 8 9.53 11.29 -8.13
C GLN A 8 9.21 10.39 -6.92
N PRO A 9 9.96 10.49 -5.81
CA PRO A 9 9.58 9.80 -4.58
C PRO A 9 8.19 10.27 -4.15
N SER A 10 7.38 9.36 -3.60
CA SER A 10 6.06 9.69 -3.11
C SER A 10 6.19 10.73 -1.99
N SER A 11 5.91 12.01 -2.29
CA SER A 11 5.84 13.08 -1.28
C SER A 11 4.71 12.87 -0.27
N CYS A 12 4.00 11.73 -0.33
CA CYS A 12 3.00 11.32 0.63
C CYS A 12 3.48 11.44 2.08
N SER A 13 4.73 11.09 2.39
CA SER A 13 5.31 11.28 3.73
C SER A 13 5.30 12.74 4.19
N GLN A 14 5.54 13.68 3.28
CA GLN A 14 5.46 15.13 3.56
C GLN A 14 4.02 15.65 3.61
N HIS A 15 3.10 14.93 2.97
CA HIS A 15 1.68 15.29 2.89
C HIS A 15 0.83 14.54 3.91
N ALA A 16 1.42 13.74 4.80
CA ALA A 16 0.68 12.91 5.76
C ALA A 16 -0.30 13.70 6.63
N HIS A 17 -0.04 14.98 6.89
CA HIS A 17 -0.97 15.86 7.62
C HIS A 17 -2.24 16.19 6.83
N TYR A 18 -2.21 16.13 5.50
CA TYR A 18 -3.40 16.31 4.67
C TYR A 18 -4.33 15.09 4.68
N CYS A 19 -3.90 13.95 5.24
CA CYS A 19 -4.75 12.75 5.30
C CYS A 19 -6.08 13.04 6.02
N ASN A 20 -6.06 13.83 7.09
CA ASN A 20 -7.25 14.21 7.86
C ASN A 20 -7.94 15.48 7.34
N ASN A 21 -7.43 16.10 6.27
CA ASN A 21 -8.02 17.29 5.71
C ASN A 21 -9.16 16.93 4.76
N SER A 22 -10.37 17.42 5.00
CA SER A 22 -11.57 17.07 4.21
C SER A 22 -11.40 17.33 2.71
N LEU A 23 -10.72 18.42 2.31
CA LEU A 23 -10.49 18.76 0.90
C LEU A 23 -9.54 17.78 0.21
N TYR A 24 -8.52 17.31 0.93
CA TYR A 24 -7.50 16.40 0.41
C TYR A 24 -7.76 14.94 0.77
N TYR A 25 -8.84 14.64 1.49
CA TYR A 25 -9.16 13.31 1.98
C TYR A 25 -9.23 12.31 0.83
N GLU A 26 -10.10 12.58 -0.15
CA GLU A 26 -10.26 11.80 -1.38
C GLU A 26 -8.94 11.66 -2.16
N LEU A 27 -8.22 12.78 -2.32
CA LEU A 27 -6.97 12.80 -3.07
C LEU A 27 -5.91 11.94 -2.38
N MET A 28 -5.72 12.10 -1.08
CA MET A 28 -4.75 11.31 -0.33
C MET A 28 -5.17 9.86 -0.15
N THR A 29 -6.47 9.56 -0.10
CA THR A 29 -6.95 8.18 -0.13
C THR A 29 -6.61 7.51 -1.45
N LYS A 30 -6.72 8.22 -2.58
CA LYS A 30 -6.34 7.69 -3.90
C LYS A 30 -4.83 7.65 -4.08
N GLN A 31 -4.13 8.73 -3.74
CA GLN A 31 -2.74 8.95 -4.10
C GLN A 31 -1.76 8.46 -3.04
N CYS A 32 -2.17 8.45 -1.77
CA CYS A 32 -1.34 8.07 -0.62
C CYS A 32 -2.05 7.15 0.39
N PRO A 33 -2.76 6.09 -0.06
CA PRO A 33 -3.56 5.25 0.86
C PRO A 33 -2.70 4.61 1.93
N LYS A 34 -1.42 4.34 1.66
CA LYS A 34 -0.53 3.69 2.62
C LYS A 34 -0.03 4.66 3.66
N THR A 35 0.34 5.88 3.28
CA THR A 35 0.72 6.92 4.24
C THR A 35 -0.46 7.31 5.14
N CYS A 36 -1.68 7.33 4.60
CA CYS A 36 -2.88 7.61 5.39
C CYS A 36 -3.46 6.41 6.14
N GLY A 37 -2.87 5.21 6.02
CA GLY A 37 -3.38 3.99 6.66
C GLY A 37 -4.70 3.47 6.08
N ARG A 38 -5.09 3.91 4.88
CA ARG A 38 -6.36 3.62 4.20
C ARG A 38 -6.31 2.46 3.21
N CYS A 39 -5.26 1.65 3.25
CA CYS A 39 -5.10 0.49 2.36
C CYS A 39 -6.19 -0.57 2.44
N SER A 40 -7.10 -0.46 3.41
CA SER A 40 -8.13 -1.47 3.70
C SER A 40 -9.56 -0.93 3.62
N GLU A 41 -9.79 0.35 3.27
CA GLU A 41 -11.13 0.94 3.43
C GLU A 41 -12.19 0.40 2.47
N ASN A 42 -11.83 -0.41 1.46
CA ASN A 42 -12.80 -0.91 0.48
C ASN A 42 -12.72 -2.40 0.14
N ALA A 43 -11.88 -3.18 0.82
CA ALA A 43 -11.79 -4.61 0.57
C ALA A 43 -12.54 -5.38 1.65
N THR A 44 -13.67 -5.98 1.28
CA THR A 44 -14.36 -6.99 2.08
C THR A 44 -13.33 -8.02 2.54
N SER A 45 -13.29 -8.28 3.85
CA SER A 45 -12.16 -8.75 4.67
C SER A 45 -11.45 -10.07 4.30
N SER A 46 -11.71 -10.68 3.13
CA SER A 46 -11.16 -11.97 2.72
C SER A 46 -10.22 -11.93 1.50
N VAL A 47 -10.23 -10.85 0.70
CA VAL A 47 -9.41 -10.77 -0.53
C VAL A 47 -8.05 -10.09 -0.29
N CYS A 48 -7.95 -9.33 0.81
CA CYS A 48 -6.84 -8.44 1.10
C CYS A 48 -6.01 -8.87 2.30
N GLN A 49 -5.50 -10.09 2.20
CA GLN A 49 -4.61 -10.67 3.21
C GLN A 49 -3.30 -11.11 2.56
N ASP A 50 -2.21 -10.81 3.24
CA ASP A 50 -0.90 -11.30 2.86
C ASP A 50 -0.85 -12.83 2.98
N LYS A 51 -0.43 -13.51 1.92
CA LYS A 51 -0.17 -14.95 1.90
C LYS A 51 1.09 -15.22 2.71
N ALA A 52 0.91 -15.88 3.84
CA ALA A 52 1.98 -16.42 4.67
C ALA A 52 1.93 -17.95 4.65
N LEU A 53 3.07 -18.60 4.92
CA LEU A 53 3.05 -20.04 5.18
C LEU A 53 2.27 -20.30 6.48
N PRO A 54 1.54 -21.43 6.59
CA PRO A 54 0.71 -21.74 7.76
C PRO A 54 1.48 -21.84 9.09
N ASN A 55 2.82 -21.84 9.06
CA ASN A 55 3.70 -21.88 10.24
C ASN A 55 4.82 -20.81 10.22
N ALA A 56 4.70 -19.78 9.38
CA ALA A 56 5.66 -18.68 9.37
C ALA A 56 4.94 -17.33 9.34
N PRO A 57 5.48 -16.30 10.01
CA PRO A 57 4.98 -14.95 9.84
C PRO A 57 5.04 -14.55 8.36
N SER A 58 4.10 -13.74 7.91
CA SER A 58 4.17 -13.13 6.58
C SER A 58 5.51 -12.40 6.48
N GLN A 59 6.29 -12.75 5.47
CA GLN A 59 7.56 -12.10 5.12
C GLN A 59 7.31 -10.81 4.32
N CYS A 60 6.07 -10.57 3.92
CA CYS A 60 5.59 -9.35 3.29
C CYS A 60 6.06 -8.03 3.93
N PRO A 61 6.00 -7.80 5.26
CA PRO A 61 6.49 -6.56 5.89
C PRO A 61 7.98 -6.30 5.64
N ASP A 62 8.81 -7.34 5.57
CA ASP A 62 10.24 -7.22 5.25
C ASP A 62 10.45 -6.92 3.75
N LEU A 63 9.61 -7.53 2.92
CA LEU A 63 9.59 -7.39 1.46
C LEU A 63 8.85 -6.12 0.98
N VAL A 64 8.43 -5.22 1.87
CA VAL A 64 7.63 -4.04 1.53
C VAL A 64 8.31 -3.12 0.50
N HIS A 65 9.64 -3.10 0.49
CA HIS A 65 10.44 -2.34 -0.47
C HIS A 65 10.30 -2.90 -1.90
N LEU A 66 10.06 -4.22 -2.04
CA LEU A 66 9.83 -4.88 -3.33
C LEU A 66 8.49 -4.50 -3.95
N CYS A 67 7.55 -3.93 -3.19
CA CYS A 67 6.31 -3.42 -3.75
C CYS A 67 6.57 -2.39 -4.85
N ASN A 68 7.58 -1.52 -4.69
CA ASN A 68 7.93 -0.51 -5.69
C ASN A 68 8.83 -1.04 -6.81
N ASN A 69 9.37 -2.26 -6.67
CA ASN A 69 10.22 -2.86 -7.68
C ASN A 69 9.36 -3.43 -8.82
N PRO A 70 9.51 -2.95 -10.08
CA PRO A 70 8.66 -3.38 -11.19
C PRO A 70 8.74 -4.89 -11.45
N LEU A 71 9.88 -5.54 -11.20
CA LEU A 71 10.06 -6.99 -11.38
C LEU A 71 9.25 -7.80 -10.37
N TYR A 72 9.16 -7.33 -9.13
CA TYR A 72 8.46 -8.03 -8.04
C TYR A 72 7.05 -7.48 -7.83
N ARG A 73 6.65 -6.47 -8.60
CA ARG A 73 5.38 -5.77 -8.48
C ARG A 73 4.20 -6.73 -8.54
N ASP A 74 4.14 -7.56 -9.58
CA ASP A 74 3.05 -8.52 -9.79
C ASP A 74 3.05 -9.64 -8.75
N LEU A 75 4.23 -10.20 -8.44
CA LEU A 75 4.38 -11.22 -7.39
C LEU A 75 3.89 -10.71 -6.04
N MET A 76 4.33 -9.50 -5.65
CA MET A 76 3.96 -8.87 -4.40
C MET A 76 2.48 -8.45 -4.39
N THR A 77 1.86 -8.20 -5.54
CA THR A 77 0.41 -7.97 -5.64
C THR A 77 -0.37 -9.26 -5.33
N GLN A 78 0.12 -10.42 -5.76
CA GLN A 78 -0.54 -11.70 -5.53
C GLN A 78 -0.27 -12.30 -4.15
N GLN A 79 0.98 -12.18 -3.67
CA GLN A 79 1.42 -12.72 -2.39
C GLN A 79 1.17 -11.76 -1.24
N CYS A 80 1.36 -10.46 -1.44
CA CYS A 80 1.33 -9.46 -0.39
C CYS A 80 0.43 -8.25 -0.72
N PRO A 81 -0.84 -8.47 -1.14
CA PRO A 81 -1.73 -7.38 -1.56
C PRO A 81 -1.97 -6.37 -0.43
N LYS A 82 -2.00 -6.83 0.82
CA LYS A 82 -2.22 -5.99 2.00
C LYS A 82 -0.99 -5.15 2.30
N THR A 83 0.19 -5.76 2.36
CA THR A 83 1.44 -5.03 2.63
C THR A 83 1.78 -4.02 1.53
N CYS A 84 1.54 -4.37 0.27
CA CYS A 84 1.71 -3.44 -0.85
C CYS A 84 0.53 -2.50 -1.06
N CYS A 85 -0.55 -2.65 -0.28
CA CYS A 85 -1.77 -1.85 -0.40
C CYS A 85 -2.28 -1.81 -1.84
N ARG A 86 -2.38 -2.99 -2.47
CA ARG A 86 -2.85 -3.21 -3.85
C ARG A 86 -4.21 -3.91 -3.93
N CYS A 87 -4.81 -4.09 -2.75
CA CYS A 87 -6.23 -3.97 -2.52
C CYS A 87 -6.78 -2.67 -3.15
#